data_AF-A0A176Y837-F1
#
_entry.id   AF-A0A176Y837-F1
#
_cell.length_a   1.000
_cell.length_b   1.000
_cell.length_c   1.000
_cell.angle_alpha   90.00
_cell.angle_beta   90.00
_cell.angle_gamma   90.00
#
_symmetry.space_group_name_H-M   'P 1'
#
loop_
_entity.id
_entity.type
_entity.pdbx_description
1 polymer ?
#
loop_
_entity_poly.entity_id
_entity_poly.type
_entity_poly.pdbx_seq_one_letter_code
_entity_poly.pdbx_strand_id
1 'polypeptide(L)' 'MIQDILGKPANYGLDRVALHPLKRISTVADQASAAAFLCSPEAGFMTGVALSVDGGRAIR' A
#
# COMPACT_ATOMS: atom_id res chain seq x y z
N MET A 1 -15.69 21.77 -11.73
CA MET A 1 -14.84 21.86 -10.53
C MET A 1 -15.27 20.94 -9.37
N ILE A 2 -16.34 20.15 -9.50
CA ILE A 2 -16.64 19.00 -8.60
C ILE A 2 -16.67 17.66 -9.38
N GLN A 3 -16.92 17.69 -10.70
CA GLN A 3 -16.84 16.50 -11.58
C GLN A 3 -15.45 15.82 -11.57
N ASP A 4 -14.36 16.54 -11.29
CA ASP A 4 -12.99 15.98 -11.29
C ASP A 4 -12.67 15.15 -10.04
N ILE A 5 -13.54 15.18 -9.02
CA ILE A 5 -13.42 14.32 -7.83
C ILE A 5 -13.98 12.92 -8.11
N LEU A 6 -14.92 12.78 -9.06
CA LEU A 6 -15.63 11.52 -9.35
C LEU A 6 -15.59 11.05 -10.81
N GLY A 7 -14.84 11.73 -11.70
CA GLY A 7 -14.65 11.37 -13.12
C GLY A 7 -13.72 10.17 -13.35
N LYS A 8 -13.93 9.09 -12.62
CA LYS A 8 -13.08 7.91 -12.67
C LYS A 8 -13.67 6.93 -13.70
N PRO A 9 -12.95 6.55 -14.78
CA PRO A 9 -13.46 5.60 -15.77
C PRO A 9 -13.84 4.28 -15.10
N ALA A 10 -14.77 3.53 -15.70
CA ALA A 10 -15.35 2.29 -15.16
C ALA A 10 -14.34 1.24 -14.67
N ASN A 11 -13.06 1.36 -15.05
CA ASN A 11 -11.95 0.49 -14.69
C ASN A 11 -11.03 1.03 -13.58
N TYR A 12 -11.50 1.96 -12.74
CA TYR A 12 -10.64 2.64 -11.76
C TYR A 12 -9.93 1.71 -10.75
N GLY A 13 -10.53 0.57 -10.44
CA GLY A 13 -9.90 -0.46 -9.60
C GLY A 13 -8.78 -1.24 -10.32
N LEU A 14 -8.92 -1.44 -11.64
CA LEU A 14 -8.01 -2.27 -12.44
C LEU A 14 -6.69 -1.56 -12.74
N ASP A 15 -6.75 -0.25 -13.01
CA ASP A 15 -5.55 0.55 -13.27
C ASP A 15 -4.62 0.54 -12.05
N ARG A 16 -5.18 0.62 -10.85
CA ARG A 16 -4.39 0.54 -9.61
C ARG A 16 -3.72 -0.80 -9.43
N VAL A 17 -4.29 -1.90 -9.91
CA VAL A 17 -3.67 -3.24 -9.80
C VAL A 17 -2.43 -3.35 -10.67
N ALA A 18 -2.51 -2.91 -11.94
CA ALA A 18 -1.40 -3.00 -12.90
C ALA A 18 -0.15 -2.27 -12.43
N LEU A 19 -0.38 -1.22 -11.68
CA LEU A 19 0.57 -0.29 -11.15
C LEU A 19 1.44 -0.84 -9.99
N HIS A 20 1.03 -1.93 -9.34
CA HIS A 20 1.82 -2.61 -8.30
C HIS A 20 2.50 -3.83 -8.92
N PRO A 21 3.81 -4.06 -8.73
CA PRO A 21 4.47 -5.30 -9.15
C PRO A 21 3.77 -6.58 -8.68
N LEU A 22 3.23 -6.60 -7.46
CA LEU A 22 2.47 -7.75 -6.93
C LEU A 22 1.10 -7.98 -7.59
N LYS A 23 0.68 -7.12 -8.53
CA LYS A 23 -0.59 -7.24 -9.29
C LYS A 23 -1.82 -7.48 -8.42
N ARG A 24 -1.85 -6.82 -7.25
CA ARG A 24 -3.03 -6.72 -6.39
C ARG A 24 -3.01 -5.42 -5.58
N ILE A 25 -4.16 -5.04 -5.06
CA ILE A 25 -4.27 -3.96 -4.07
C ILE A 25 -3.93 -4.52 -2.69
N SER A 26 -3.28 -3.69 -1.88
CA SER A 26 -3.05 -4.00 -0.46
C SER A 26 -4.38 -4.13 0.28
N THR A 27 -4.43 -5.08 1.20
CA THR A 27 -5.54 -5.31 2.11
C THR A 27 -5.23 -4.68 3.46
N VAL A 28 -6.26 -4.50 4.29
CA VAL A 28 -6.09 -4.08 5.69
C VAL A 28 -5.17 -5.03 6.46
N ALA A 29 -5.19 -6.33 6.14
CA ALA A 29 -4.34 -7.33 6.78
C ALA A 29 -2.84 -7.15 6.45
N ASP A 30 -2.50 -6.73 5.22
CA ASP A 30 -1.11 -6.43 4.86
C ASP A 30 -0.54 -5.30 5.73
N GLN A 31 -1.32 -4.22 5.92
CA GLN A 31 -0.91 -3.07 6.73
C GLN A 31 -0.87 -3.40 8.23
N ALA A 32 -1.90 -4.10 8.72
CA ALA A 32 -1.98 -4.51 10.12
C ALA A 32 -0.82 -5.43 10.51
N SER A 33 -0.41 -6.35 9.62
CA SER A 33 0.71 -7.25 9.88
C SER A 33 2.04 -6.50 10.00
N ALA A 34 2.28 -5.51 9.13
CA ALA A 34 3.48 -4.67 9.21
C ALA A 34 3.49 -3.80 10.48
N ALA A 35 2.34 -3.22 10.85
CA ALA A 35 2.21 -2.49 12.11
C ALA A 35 2.44 -3.41 13.33
N ALA A 36 1.84 -4.60 13.33
CA ALA A 36 2.03 -5.59 14.39
C ALA A 36 3.50 -6.00 14.53
N PHE A 37 4.21 -6.21 13.41
CA PHE A 37 5.65 -6.45 13.42
C PHE A 37 6.44 -5.27 14.02
N LEU A 38 6.15 -4.03 13.61
CA LEU A 38 6.85 -2.86 14.18
C LEU A 38 6.58 -2.66 15.68
N CYS A 39 5.44 -3.14 16.19
CA CYS A 39 5.11 -3.14 17.62
C CYS A 39 5.62 -4.37 18.38
N SER A 40 6.24 -5.33 17.70
CA SER A 40 6.70 -6.59 18.28
C SER A 40 8.15 -6.50 18.80
N PRO A 41 8.57 -7.39 19.72
CA PRO A 41 9.97 -7.47 20.17
C PRO A 41 10.98 -7.70 19.03
N GLU A 42 10.56 -8.34 17.95
CA GLU A 42 11.38 -8.64 16.78
C GLU A 42 11.88 -7.37 16.07
N ALA A 43 11.16 -6.25 16.20
CA ALA A 43 11.55 -4.95 15.67
C ALA A 43 12.35 -4.10 16.69
N GLY A 44 12.84 -4.68 17.79
CA GLY A 44 13.40 -3.96 18.94
C GLY A 44 14.62 -3.06 18.68
N PHE A 45 15.26 -3.16 17.51
CA PHE A 45 16.35 -2.28 17.09
C PHE A 45 16.01 -1.39 15.88
N MET A 46 14.75 -1.35 15.48
CA MET A 46 14.26 -0.51 14.38
C MET A 46 13.68 0.78 14.94
N THR A 47 14.24 1.92 14.53
CA THR A 47 13.73 3.25 14.86
C THR A 47 14.03 4.23 13.74
N GLY A 48 13.17 5.24 13.56
CA GLY A 48 13.34 6.28 12.52
C GLY A 48 13.22 5.78 11.08
N VAL A 49 12.64 4.59 10.87
CA VAL A 49 12.50 3.98 9.53
C VAL A 49 11.05 4.04 9.04
N ALA A 50 10.87 4.25 7.73
CA ALA A 50 9.60 4.07 7.06
C ALA A 50 9.58 2.73 6.34
N LEU A 51 8.80 1.77 6.84
CA LEU A 51 8.63 0.46 6.21
C LEU A 51 7.56 0.52 5.11
N SER A 52 7.97 0.45 3.85
CA SER A 52 7.04 0.45 2.71
C SER A 52 6.23 -0.85 2.63
N VAL A 53 4.90 -0.72 2.53
CA VAL A 53 3.95 -1.83 2.33
C VAL A 53 3.05 -1.51 1.14
N ASP A 54 3.66 -1.45 -0.05
CA ASP A 54 3.03 -0.88 -1.25
C ASP A 54 3.04 -1.85 -2.45
N GLY A 55 3.31 -3.13 -2.22
CA GLY A 55 3.38 -4.15 -3.28
C GLY A 55 4.43 -3.89 -4.35
N GLY A 56 5.48 -3.12 -4.04
CA GLY A 56 6.60 -2.79 -4.93
C GLY A 56 6.38 -1.52 -5.75
N ARG A 57 5.35 -0.73 -5.43
CA ARG A 57 4.93 0.43 -6.22
C ARG A 57 6.01 1.52 -6.31
N ALA A 58 6.71 1.81 -5.22
CA ALA A 58 7.63 2.94 -5.12
C ALA A 58 8.98 2.72 -5.84
N ILE A 59 9.29 1.49 -6.26
CA ILE A 59 10.62 1.10 -6.76
C ILE A 59 10.60 0.65 -8.23
N ARG A 60 9.50 0.86 -8.95
CA ARG A 60 9.35 0.51 -10.37
C ARG A 60 9.52 1.74 -11.28
#